data_AF-A0A366EI73-F1
#
_entry.id   AF-A0A366EI73-F1
#
_cell.length_a   1.000
_cell.length_b   1.000
_cell.length_c   1.000
_cell.angle_alpha   90.00
_cell.angle_beta   90.00
_cell.angle_gamma   90.00
#
_symmetry.space_group_name_H-M   'P 1'
#
loop_
_entity.id
_entity.type
_entity.pdbx_description
1 polymer ?
#
loop_
_entity_poly.entity_id
_entity_poly.type
_entity_poly.pdbx_seq_one_letter_code
_entity_poly.pdbx_strand_id
1 'polypeptide(L)'
;MFQKRLPAWSYLLIAIALLGFGSQLLTNTQTFFSTILMILGTMVLIYGAIYFLFLRKRNTNELKKYKKAVKQSKKRRISQSSTTRPTKQGKIKTYKHRNHKDAPYLRVIDGKKSKRKDRATF
;
A
#
# COMPACT_ATOMS: atom_id res chain seq x y z
N MET A 1 20.45 -32.98 35.47
CA MET A 1 21.06 -31.63 35.61
C MET A 1 22.42 -31.63 34.91
N PHE A 2 22.52 -31.08 33.70
CA PHE A 2 23.79 -31.00 32.97
C PHE A 2 24.54 -29.72 33.38
N GLN A 3 25.53 -29.84 34.27
CA GLN A 3 26.44 -28.74 34.54
C GLN A 3 27.32 -28.52 33.31
N LYS A 4 26.99 -27.51 32.50
CA LYS A 4 27.83 -27.07 31.39
C LYS A 4 29.09 -26.41 31.97
N ARG A 5 30.17 -27.18 32.08
CA ARG A 5 31.49 -26.66 32.43
C ARG A 5 31.95 -25.78 31.26
N LEU A 6 32.12 -24.48 31.50
CA LEU A 6 32.66 -23.58 30.51
C LEU A 6 34.14 -23.95 30.26
N PRO A 7 34.56 -24.08 29.00
CA PRO A 7 35.92 -24.49 28.67
C PRO A 7 36.93 -23.39 29.07
N ALA A 8 38.16 -23.76 29.43
CA ALA A 8 39.16 -22.83 29.96
C ALA A 8 39.38 -21.56 29.10
N TRP A 9 39.29 -21.70 27.76
CA TRP A 9 39.45 -20.59 26.82
C TRP A 9 38.39 -19.49 26.98
N SER A 10 37.18 -19.80 27.46
CA SER A 10 36.15 -18.78 27.65
C SER A 10 36.54 -17.83 28.78
N TYR A 11 37.20 -18.32 29.83
CA TYR A 11 37.71 -17.46 30.91
C TYR A 11 38.83 -16.55 30.41
N LEU A 12 39.68 -17.05 29.50
CA LEU A 12 40.69 -16.23 28.83
C LEU A 12 40.06 -15.12 27.99
N LEU A 13 39.02 -15.44 27.20
CA LEU A 13 38.27 -14.44 26.44
C LEU A 13 37.64 -13.37 27.34
N ILE A 14 37.03 -13.79 28.45
CA ILE A 14 36.40 -12.86 29.40
C ILE A 14 37.46 -11.95 30.02
N ALA A 15 38.62 -12.48 30.40
CA ALA A 15 39.71 -11.68 30.95
C ALA A 15 40.23 -10.64 29.93
N ILE A 16 40.42 -11.04 28.68
CA ILE A 16 40.84 -10.14 27.60
C ILE A 16 39.76 -9.09 27.32
N ALA A 17 38.48 -9.48 27.30
CA ALA A 17 37.36 -8.56 27.10
C ALA A 17 37.28 -7.52 28.22
N LEU A 18 37.40 -7.94 29.48
CA LEU A 18 37.39 -7.03 30.63
C LEU A 18 38.59 -6.08 30.63
N LEU A 19 39.78 -6.56 30.28
CA LEU A 19 40.97 -5.71 30.17
C LEU A 19 40.86 -4.69 29.03
N GLY A 20 40.42 -5.12 27.85
CA GLY A 20 40.21 -4.23 26.70
C GLY A 20 39.13 -3.19 26.99
N PHE A 21 38.00 -3.63 27.55
CA PHE A 21 36.88 -2.76 27.91
C PHE A 21 37.26 -1.79 29.03
N GLY A 22 37.90 -2.27 30.09
CA GLY A 22 38.35 -1.45 31.21
C GLY A 22 39.38 -0.41 30.79
N SER A 23 40.33 -0.79 29.92
CA SER A 23 41.31 0.15 29.36
C SER A 23 40.65 1.25 28.53
N GLN A 24 39.67 0.91 27.71
CA GLN A 24 38.91 1.89 26.91
C GLN A 24 38.08 2.82 27.79
N LEU A 25 37.56 2.31 28.91
CA LEU A 25 36.80 3.10 29.88
C LEU A 25 37.68 4.09 30.65
N LEU A 26 38.95 3.78 30.90
CA LEU A 26 39.89 4.67 31.60
C LEU A 26 40.58 5.68 30.68
N THR A 27 40.87 5.29 29.43
CA THR A 27 41.64 6.14 28.50
C THR A 27 40.74 7.05 27.65
N ASN A 28 39.55 6.58 27.26
CA ASN A 28 38.68 7.27 26.30
C ASN A 28 37.19 7.07 26.60
N THR A 29 36.80 7.36 27.86
CA THR A 29 35.43 7.20 28.36
C THR A 29 34.41 7.95 27.51
N GLN A 30 34.71 9.21 27.17
CA GLN A 30 33.77 10.09 26.46
C GLN A 30 33.45 9.58 25.05
N THR A 31 34.47 9.16 24.32
CA THR A 31 34.33 8.63 22.96
C THR A 31 33.59 7.29 22.97
N PHE A 32 33.85 6.45 23.98
CA PHE A 32 33.18 5.17 24.17
C PHE A 32 31.66 5.33 24.35
N PHE A 33 31.23 6.18 25.30
CA PHE A 33 29.80 6.45 25.51
C PHE A 33 29.16 7.11 24.29
N SER A 34 29.83 8.09 23.68
CA SER A 34 29.31 8.76 22.47
C SER A 34 29.09 7.78 21.32
N THR A 35 30.01 6.82 21.15
CA THR A 35 29.89 5.77 20.13
C THR A 35 28.69 4.85 20.40
N ILE A 36 28.50 4.42 21.65
CA ILE A 36 27.34 3.60 22.04
C ILE A 36 26.03 4.33 21.77
N LEU A 37 25.93 5.59 22.19
CA LEU A 37 24.76 6.43 21.93
C LEU A 37 24.50 6.62 20.44
N MET A 38 25.55 6.79 19.63
CA MET A 38 25.43 6.93 18.18
C MET A 38 24.95 5.63 17.52
N ILE A 39 25.47 4.47 17.94
CA ILE A 39 25.02 3.16 17.44
C ILE A 39 23.57 2.90 17.83
N LEU A 40 23.19 3.14 19.08
CA LEU A 40 21.79 3.01 19.52
C LEU A 40 20.88 3.98 18.76
N GLY A 41 21.29 5.24 18.64
CA GLY A 41 20.54 6.28 17.92
C GLY A 41 20.33 5.94 16.45
N THR A 42 21.38 5.46 15.76
CA THR A 42 21.29 5.03 14.36
C THR A 42 20.38 3.81 14.20
N MET A 43 20.48 2.80 15.08
CA MET A 43 19.59 1.64 15.05
C MET A 43 18.12 2.02 15.22
N VAL A 44 17.82 2.90 16.18
CA VAL A 44 16.45 3.40 16.40
C VAL A 44 15.97 4.19 15.19
N LEU A 45 16.81 5.04 14.60
CA LEU A 45 16.47 5.82 13.41
C LEU A 45 16.18 4.91 12.21
N ILE A 46 17.03 3.92 11.95
CA ILE A 46 16.85 2.98 10.83
C ILE A 46 15.57 2.17 11.02
N TYR A 47 15.38 1.59 12.21
CA TYR A 47 14.16 0.84 12.53
C TYR A 47 12.92 1.71 12.43
N GLY A 48 12.96 2.92 12.98
CA GLY A 48 11.89 3.92 12.91
C GLY A 48 11.56 4.31 11.48
N ALA A 49 12.58 4.53 10.63
CA ALA A 49 12.40 4.85 9.22
C ALA A 49 11.74 3.68 8.46
N ILE A 50 12.19 2.45 8.66
CA ILE A 50 11.59 1.26 8.05
C ILE A 50 10.14 1.08 8.51
N TYR A 51 9.88 1.19 9.81
CA TYR A 51 8.54 1.09 10.38
C TYR A 51 7.61 2.19 9.82
N PHE A 52 8.08 3.43 9.77
CA PHE A 52 7.31 4.55 9.26
C PHE A 52 7.02 4.41 7.76
N LEU A 53 7.99 3.99 6.95
CA LEU A 53 7.80 3.90 5.50
C LEU A 53 6.98 2.67 5.10
N PHE A 54 7.25 1.51 5.68
CA PHE A 54 6.64 0.23 5.27
C PHE A 54 5.40 -0.13 6.07
N LEU A 55 5.39 0.07 7.39
CA LEU A 55 4.32 -0.43 8.26
C LEU A 55 3.22 0.62 8.48
N ARG A 56 3.57 1.92 8.56
CA ARG A 56 2.57 3.00 8.78
C ARG A 56 1.50 3.09 7.69
N LYS A 57 1.83 2.73 6.44
CA LYS A 57 0.92 2.90 5.29
C LYS A 57 -0.13 1.81 5.12
N ARG A 58 -0.08 0.71 5.89
CA ARG A 58 -0.86 -0.50 5.59
C ARG A 58 -2.34 -0.46 5.98
N ASN A 59 -2.81 0.43 6.87
CA ASN A 59 -4.09 0.18 7.56
C ASN A 59 -5.25 1.18 7.35
N THR A 60 -5.13 2.23 6.53
CA THR A 60 -6.24 3.21 6.39
C THR A 60 -7.14 3.00 5.17
N ASN A 61 -6.81 2.07 4.28
CA ASN A 61 -7.54 1.92 3.02
C ASN A 61 -8.85 1.13 3.16
N GLU A 62 -8.87 0.08 3.98
CA GLU A 62 -10.05 -0.78 4.20
C GLU A 62 -11.22 0.00 4.81
N LEU A 63 -10.97 0.80 5.84
CA LEU A 63 -12.00 1.60 6.50
C LEU A 63 -12.54 2.73 5.59
N LYS A 64 -11.68 3.29 4.73
CA LYS A 64 -12.09 4.25 3.68
C LYS A 64 -12.93 3.58 2.59
N LYS A 65 -12.56 2.38 2.15
CA LYS A 65 -13.34 1.57 1.18
C LYS A 65 -14.71 1.22 1.75
N TYR A 66 -14.76 0.76 2.99
CA TYR A 66 -16.02 0.46 3.69
C TYR A 66 -16.93 1.69 3.77
N LYS A 67 -16.42 2.84 4.23
CA LYS A 67 -17.18 4.10 4.26
C LYS A 67 -17.72 4.50 2.89
N LYS A 68 -16.92 4.35 1.82
CA LYS A 68 -17.35 4.60 0.43
C LYS A 68 -18.45 3.64 -0.01
N ALA A 69 -18.30 2.34 0.26
CA ALA A 69 -19.28 1.32 -0.09
C ALA A 69 -20.62 1.54 0.63
N VAL A 70 -20.59 1.86 1.93
CA VAL A 70 -21.81 2.19 2.70
C VAL A 70 -22.51 3.43 2.14
N LYS A 71 -21.75 4.50 1.82
CA LYS A 71 -22.32 5.71 1.22
C LYS A 71 -22.94 5.42 -0.15
N GLN A 72 -22.30 4.58 -0.96
CA GLN A 72 -22.84 4.15 -2.25
C GLN A 72 -24.12 3.33 -2.09
N SER A 73 -24.17 2.40 -1.14
CA SER A 73 -25.36 1.60 -0.84
C SER A 73 -26.54 2.47 -0.38
N LYS A 74 -26.30 3.38 0.57
CA LYS A 74 -27.33 4.34 1.02
C LYS A 74 -27.85 5.23 -0.12
N LYS A 75 -26.95 5.76 -0.97
CA LYS A 75 -27.36 6.58 -2.12
C LYS A 75 -28.25 5.79 -3.09
N ARG A 76 -27.88 4.54 -3.42
CA ARG A 76 -28.68 3.68 -4.31
C ARG A 76 -30.07 3.40 -3.74
N ARG A 77 -30.18 3.16 -2.43
CA ARG A 77 -31.45 2.89 -1.76
C ARG A 77 -32.41 4.11 -1.80
N ILE A 78 -31.88 5.32 -1.62
CA ILE A 78 -32.63 6.58 -1.70
C ILE A 78 -33.07 6.87 -3.16
N SER A 79 -32.21 6.59 -4.14
CA SER A 79 -32.56 6.75 -5.56
C SER A 79 -33.58 5.73 -6.06
N GLN A 80 -33.66 4.57 -5.41
CA GLN A 80 -34.57 3.49 -5.77
C GLN A 80 -35.95 3.65 -5.13
N SER A 81 -36.07 4.33 -3.99
CA SER A 81 -37.37 4.73 -3.43
C SER A 81 -38.03 5.86 -4.20
N SER A 82 -37.29 6.60 -5.04
CA SER A 82 -37.84 7.70 -5.86
C SER A 82 -38.10 7.33 -7.33
N THR A 83 -37.79 6.10 -7.76
CA THR A 83 -37.94 5.71 -9.18
C THR A 83 -38.50 4.30 -9.32
N THR A 84 -39.82 4.17 -9.20
CA THR A 84 -40.57 3.05 -9.78
C THR A 84 -40.71 3.24 -11.30
N ARG A 85 -39.61 3.09 -12.06
CA ARG A 85 -39.67 2.83 -13.52
C ARG A 85 -38.49 1.97 -13.96
N PRO A 86 -38.71 0.84 -14.67
CA PRO A 86 -37.62 -0.02 -15.13
C PRO A 86 -37.07 0.53 -16.45
N THR A 87 -35.88 1.13 -16.42
CA THR A 87 -35.12 1.44 -17.64
C THR A 87 -33.90 0.55 -17.74
N LYS A 88 -33.93 -0.23 -18.84
CA LYS A 88 -32.94 -1.21 -19.30
C LYS A 88 -31.49 -0.76 -19.03
N GLN A 89 -30.74 -1.60 -18.32
CA GLN A 89 -29.34 -1.35 -17.97
C GLN A 89 -28.48 -1.26 -19.23
N GLY A 90 -28.03 -0.03 -19.52
CA GLY A 90 -26.99 0.28 -20.49
C GLY A 90 -25.62 -0.20 -20.01
N LYS A 91 -24.85 -0.71 -20.97
CA LYS A 91 -23.58 -1.42 -20.82
C LYS A 91 -22.51 -0.60 -20.09
N ILE A 92 -21.74 -1.31 -19.26
CA ILE A 92 -20.53 -0.86 -18.55
C ILE A 92 -19.54 -0.25 -19.54
N LYS A 93 -19.18 1.04 -19.37
CA LYS A 93 -18.13 1.70 -20.15
C LYS A 93 -16.77 1.43 -19.49
N THR A 94 -16.03 0.48 -20.03
CA THR A 94 -14.61 0.28 -19.71
C THR A 94 -13.81 1.36 -20.44
N TYR A 95 -13.14 2.23 -19.70
CA TYR A 95 -12.20 3.20 -20.26
C TYR A 95 -11.01 2.43 -20.85
N LYS A 96 -10.90 2.37 -22.17
CA LYS A 96 -9.69 1.90 -22.86
C LYS A 96 -9.03 3.08 -23.59
N HIS A 97 -7.77 3.25 -23.23
CA HIS A 97 -6.76 4.20 -23.71
C HIS A 97 -6.83 4.44 -25.23
N ARG A 98 -6.91 5.72 -25.66
CA ARG A 98 -7.04 6.10 -27.08
C ARG A 98 -5.70 6.66 -27.57
N ASN A 99 -4.90 5.81 -28.21
CA ASN A 99 -3.76 6.23 -29.03
C ASN A 99 -4.04 5.84 -30.49
N HIS A 100 -4.32 6.82 -31.34
CA HIS A 100 -4.23 6.81 -32.81
C HIS A 100 -4.65 8.22 -33.28
N LYS A 101 -3.74 9.15 -33.59
CA LYS A 101 -2.97 9.30 -34.83
C LYS A 101 -3.83 9.06 -36.10
N ASP A 102 -4.20 10.20 -36.72
CA ASP A 102 -4.44 10.47 -38.16
C ASP A 102 -5.57 9.66 -38.85
N ALA A 103 -6.51 10.20 -39.64
CA ALA A 103 -6.69 11.47 -40.35
C ALA A 103 -8.20 11.65 -40.69
N PRO A 104 -8.66 12.84 -41.14
CA PRO A 104 -10.07 13.15 -41.34
C PRO A 104 -10.53 12.85 -42.77
N TYR A 105 -11.52 11.97 -42.93
CA TYR A 105 -12.33 11.93 -44.14
C TYR A 105 -13.81 11.97 -43.75
N LEU A 106 -14.54 12.96 -44.27
CA LEU A 106 -15.99 13.02 -44.20
C LEU A 106 -16.53 11.89 -45.07
N ARG A 107 -17.03 10.81 -44.46
CA ARG A 107 -17.93 9.89 -45.18
C ARG A 107 -19.34 10.42 -45.06
N VAL A 108 -20.01 10.54 -46.21
CA VAL A 108 -21.45 10.72 -46.27
C VAL A 108 -22.08 9.58 -45.48
N ILE A 109 -22.97 9.89 -44.54
CA ILE A 109 -23.72 8.90 -43.78
C ILE A 109 -24.72 8.29 -44.76
N ASP A 110 -24.38 7.16 -45.35
CA ASP A 110 -25.33 6.37 -46.14
C ASP A 110 -26.48 5.94 -45.22
N GLY A 111 -27.67 6.47 -45.51
CA GLY A 111 -28.88 6.22 -44.76
C GLY A 111 -29.19 4.72 -44.71
N LYS A 112 -29.26 4.17 -43.50
CA LYS A 112 -29.70 2.79 -43.26
C LYS A 112 -31.22 2.68 -43.54
N LYS A 113 -31.60 2.56 -44.81
CA LYS A 113 -32.97 2.22 -45.23
C LYS A 113 -33.22 0.72 -44.97
N SER A 114 -33.27 0.32 -43.70
CA SER A 114 -33.70 -1.02 -43.33
C SER A 114 -35.22 -1.10 -43.32
N LYS A 115 -35.74 -1.79 -44.34
CA LYS A 115 -37.14 -2.22 -44.51
C LYS A 115 -37.80 -2.57 -43.17
N ARG A 116 -38.87 -1.85 -42.81
CA ARG A 116 -39.91 -2.39 -41.92
C ARG A 116 -41.18 -2.58 -42.72
N LYS A 117 -41.68 -3.80 -42.61
CA LYS A 117 -42.82 -4.41 -43.26
C LYS A 117 -44.07 -3.54 -43.17
N ASP A 118 -44.74 -3.49 -44.30
CA ASP A 118 -46.14 -3.23 -44.54
C ASP A 118 -47.02 -3.52 -43.31
N ARG A 119 -47.78 -2.51 -42.87
CA ARG A 119 -48.88 -2.67 -41.92
C ARG A 119 -50.10 -2.02 -42.54
N ALA A 120 -50.98 -2.86 -43.08
CA ALA A 120 -52.36 -2.53 -43.29
C ALA A 120 -52.99 -2.05 -41.98
N THR A 121 -53.68 -0.92 -42.04
CA THR A 121 -54.67 -0.51 -41.05
C THR A 121 -55.91 -0.07 -41.82
N PHE A 122 -57.05 -0.58 -41.36
CA PHE A 122 -58.42 -0.39 -41.84
C PHE A 122 -58.83 1.07 -42.00
#